data_AF-A0A7C5LAE2-F1
#
_entry.id   AF-A0A7C5LAE2-F1
#
_cell.length_a   1.000
_cell.length_b   1.000
_cell.length_c   1.000
_cell.angle_alpha   90.00
_cell.angle_beta   90.00
_cell.angle_gamma   90.00
#
_symmetry.space_group_name_H-M   'P 1'
#
loop_
_entity.id
_entity.type
_entity.pdbx_description
1 polymer ?
#
loop_
_entity_poly.entity_id
_entity_poly.type
_entity_poly.pdbx_seq_one_letter_code
_entity_poly.pdbx_strand_id
1 'polypeptide(L)'
;MKRLLIPTLFLCGSVLGADGASLFVSKGCASCHPPRRDGMGPSLEKIARAYSGKKEDLLRYLKGQGDAIVEPERAELMRIQLTMISDLSDEELSAIADFILSYK
;
A
#
# COMPACT_ATOMS: atom_id res chain seq x y z
N MET A 1 -33.64 46.97 6.76
CA MET A 1 -32.28 46.39 6.73
C MET A 1 -32.35 44.95 7.23
N LYS A 2 -32.60 43.98 6.34
CA LYS A 2 -32.68 42.56 6.71
C LYS A 2 -31.36 41.91 6.31
N ARG A 3 -30.47 41.68 7.27
CA ARG A 3 -29.24 40.90 7.07
C ARG A 3 -29.65 39.44 6.92
N LEU A 4 -29.61 38.93 5.68
CA LEU A 4 -29.69 37.49 5.45
C LEU A 4 -28.40 36.86 5.98
N LEU A 5 -28.53 36.12 7.08
CA LEU A 5 -27.52 35.17 7.54
C LEU A 5 -27.63 33.94 6.65
N ILE A 6 -26.68 33.79 5.72
CA ILE A 6 -26.50 32.57 4.94
C ILE A 6 -25.77 31.58 5.88
N PRO A 7 -26.37 30.44 6.22
CA PRO A 7 -25.64 29.40 6.92
C PRO A 7 -24.63 28.82 5.94
N THR A 8 -23.34 29.05 6.20
CA THR A 8 -22.26 28.35 5.54
C THR A 8 -22.41 26.87 5.85
N LEU A 9 -22.92 26.14 4.86
CA LEU A 9 -22.98 24.69 4.85
C LEU A 9 -21.53 24.19 4.92
N PHE A 10 -21.11 23.82 6.12
CA PHE A 10 -19.82 23.19 6.37
C PHE A 10 -19.91 21.79 5.76
N LEU A 11 -19.40 21.67 4.53
CA LEU A 11 -19.30 20.40 3.83
C LEU A 11 -18.33 19.53 4.64
N CYS A 12 -18.90 18.63 5.44
CA CYS A 12 -18.17 17.55 6.08
C CYS A 12 -17.57 16.71 4.95
N GLY A 13 -16.28 16.92 4.68
CA GLY A 13 -15.54 16.13 3.72
C GLY A 13 -15.49 14.70 4.22
N SER A 14 -16.26 13.82 3.58
CA SER A 14 -16.11 12.39 3.75
C SER A 14 -14.68 12.02 3.37
N VAL A 15 -13.89 11.61 4.35
CA VAL A 15 -12.58 10.99 4.16
C VAL A 15 -12.84 9.65 3.46
N LEU A 16 -12.88 9.65 2.14
CA LEU A 16 -12.80 8.42 1.35
C LEU A 16 -11.40 7.86 1.61
N GLY A 17 -11.31 6.78 2.40
CA GLY A 17 -10.04 6.10 2.66
C GLY A 17 -9.38 5.65 1.35
N ALA A 18 -8.04 5.59 1.34
CA ALA A 18 -7.28 5.16 0.18
C ALA A 18 -7.63 3.71 -0.22
N ASP A 19 -7.86 3.46 -1.53
CA ASP A 19 -8.11 2.12 -2.07
C ASP A 19 -6.78 1.42 -2.41
N GLY A 20 -6.38 0.49 -1.53
CA GLY A 20 -5.14 -0.26 -1.67
C GLY A 20 -5.04 -1.12 -2.93
N ALA A 21 -6.16 -1.68 -3.41
CA ALA A 21 -6.17 -2.50 -4.62
C ALA A 21 -5.91 -1.64 -5.86
N SER A 22 -6.61 -0.50 -5.95
CA SER A 22 -6.43 0.45 -7.04
C SER A 22 -5.02 1.06 -7.04
N LEU A 23 -4.48 1.42 -5.87
CA LEU A 23 -3.11 1.91 -5.73
C LEU A 23 -2.07 0.85 -6.14
N PHE A 24 -2.26 -0.41 -5.74
CA PHE A 24 -1.36 -1.50 -6.08
C PHE A 24 -1.30 -1.74 -7.60
N VAL A 25 -2.44 -1.64 -8.30
CA VAL A 25 -2.49 -1.75 -9.76
C VAL A 25 -1.90 -0.51 -10.43
N SER A 26 -2.25 0.69 -9.98
CA SER A 26 -1.81 1.94 -10.62
C SER A 26 -0.30 2.18 -10.49
N LYS A 27 0.32 1.69 -9.41
CA LYS A 27 1.78 1.70 -9.23
C LYS A 27 2.50 0.54 -9.93
N GLY A 28 1.77 -0.33 -10.63
CA GLY A 28 2.33 -1.41 -11.45
C GLY A 28 2.76 -2.65 -10.68
N CYS A 29 2.46 -2.74 -9.38
CA CYS A 29 2.92 -3.84 -8.51
C CYS A 29 2.40 -5.21 -8.98
N ALA A 30 1.19 -5.25 -9.54
CA ALA A 30 0.55 -6.47 -10.03
C ALA A 30 1.30 -7.18 -11.19
N SER A 31 2.16 -6.47 -11.91
CA SER A 31 2.97 -7.04 -12.99
C SER A 31 3.98 -8.08 -12.49
N CYS A 32 4.50 -7.89 -11.28
CA CYS A 32 5.53 -8.75 -10.69
C CYS A 32 4.99 -9.61 -9.54
N HIS A 33 3.94 -9.14 -8.85
CA HIS A 33 3.35 -9.77 -7.68
C HIS A 33 1.92 -10.24 -7.96
N PRO A 34 1.75 -11.40 -8.62
CA PRO A 34 0.44 -11.98 -8.87
C PRO A 34 -0.17 -12.56 -7.57
N PRO A 35 -1.49 -12.85 -7.54
CA PRO A 35 -2.17 -13.31 -6.33
C PRO A 35 -1.60 -14.58 -5.69
N ARG A 36 -1.40 -15.67 -6.45
CA ARG A 36 -1.22 -17.03 -5.89
C ARG A 36 0.03 -17.79 -6.30
N ARG A 37 0.68 -17.41 -7.39
CA ARG A 37 1.85 -18.15 -7.92
C ARG A 37 3.05 -17.23 -7.98
N ASP A 38 4.23 -17.70 -7.63
CA ASP A 38 5.42 -16.85 -7.78
C ASP A 38 5.75 -16.65 -9.27
N GLY A 39 6.46 -15.56 -9.56
CA GLY A 39 6.88 -15.21 -10.91
C GLY A 39 8.14 -14.37 -10.88
N MET A 40 8.07 -13.15 -11.42
CA MET A 40 9.16 -12.18 -11.30
C MET A 40 9.39 -11.77 -9.84
N GLY A 41 8.31 -11.63 -9.07
CA GLY A 41 8.35 -11.50 -7.62
C GLY A 41 7.53 -12.60 -6.92
N PRO A 42 7.61 -12.65 -5.58
CA PRO A 42 6.77 -13.52 -4.78
C PRO A 42 5.29 -13.18 -4.94
N SER A 43 4.44 -14.20 -4.88
CA SER A 43 2.99 -14.02 -4.86
C SER A 43 2.51 -13.20 -3.66
N LEU A 44 1.38 -12.51 -3.83
CA LEU A 44 0.71 -11.82 -2.71
C LEU A 44 0.43 -12.78 -1.55
N GLU A 45 0.01 -14.01 -1.86
CA GLU A 45 -0.21 -15.06 -0.86
C GLU A 45 1.07 -15.41 -0.06
N LYS A 46 2.23 -15.50 -0.72
CA LYS A 46 3.51 -15.72 -0.03
C LYS A 46 3.88 -14.52 0.85
N ILE A 47 3.74 -13.30 0.34
CA ILE A 47 4.04 -12.07 1.09
C ILE A 47 3.13 -11.96 2.31
N ALA A 48 1.82 -12.16 2.13
CA ALA A 48 0.83 -12.08 3.19
C ALA A 48 1.12 -13.04 4.34
N ARG A 49 1.50 -14.29 4.02
CA ARG A 49 1.93 -15.28 5.02
C ARG A 49 3.18 -14.84 5.78
N ALA A 50 4.20 -14.34 5.08
CA ALA A 50 5.46 -13.91 5.71
C ALA A 50 5.27 -12.73 6.69
N TYR A 51 4.32 -11.83 6.37
CA TYR A 51 3.97 -10.65 7.18
C TYR A 51 2.72 -10.84 8.04
N SER A 52 2.22 -12.07 8.23
CA SER A 52 1.05 -12.31 9.07
C SER A 52 1.28 -11.82 10.49
N GLY A 53 0.44 -10.87 10.94
CA GLY A 53 0.57 -10.21 12.24
C GLY A 53 1.72 -9.20 12.36
N LYS A 54 2.33 -8.81 11.22
CA LYS A 54 3.49 -7.90 11.14
C LYS A 54 3.26 -6.76 10.15
N LYS A 55 2.07 -6.13 10.20
CA LYS A 55 1.72 -5.04 9.26
C LYS A 55 2.72 -3.88 9.35
N GLU A 56 3.16 -3.55 10.55
CA GLU A 56 4.13 -2.49 10.81
C GLU A 56 5.49 -2.79 10.18
N ASP A 57 5.90 -4.06 10.12
CA ASP A 57 7.14 -4.47 9.45
C ASP A 57 7.00 -4.34 7.93
N LEU A 58 5.84 -4.72 7.38
CA LEU A 58 5.54 -4.52 5.96
C LEU A 58 5.53 -3.03 5.60
N LEU A 59 4.95 -2.19 6.45
CA LEU A 59 4.98 -0.73 6.27
C LEU A 59 6.40 -0.17 6.28
N ARG A 60 7.26 -0.59 7.22
CA ARG A 60 8.68 -0.19 7.21
C ARG A 60 9.37 -0.64 5.93
N TYR A 61 9.10 -1.86 5.46
CA TYR A 61 9.63 -2.35 4.20
C TYR A 61 9.18 -1.49 3.01
N LEU A 62 7.87 -1.18 2.90
CA LEU A 62 7.32 -0.34 1.84
C LEU A 62 7.89 1.09 1.85
N LYS A 63 8.28 1.60 3.02
CA LYS A 63 8.97 2.90 3.20
C LYS A 63 10.48 2.83 2.90
N GLY A 64 11.02 1.67 2.53
CA GLY A 64 12.46 1.48 2.34
C GLY A 64 13.26 1.48 3.65
N GLN A 65 12.61 1.25 4.78
CA GLN A 65 13.17 1.28 6.14
C GLN A 65 13.29 -0.12 6.77
N GLY A 66 13.16 -1.17 5.97
CA GLY A 66 13.25 -2.55 6.43
C GLY A 66 13.85 -3.46 5.37
N ASP A 67 14.40 -4.59 5.81
CA ASP A 67 14.98 -5.59 4.93
C ASP A 67 13.91 -6.48 4.29
N ALA A 68 14.20 -7.01 3.11
CA ALA A 68 13.35 -8.01 2.48
C ALA A 68 13.44 -9.33 3.25
N ILE A 69 12.32 -9.81 3.78
CA ILE A 69 12.25 -11.09 4.52
C ILE A 69 11.74 -12.28 3.68
N VAL A 70 11.20 -12.02 2.49
CA VAL A 70 10.55 -13.04 1.64
C VAL A 70 11.53 -13.67 0.67
N GLU A 71 12.26 -12.84 -0.10
CA GLU A 71 13.28 -13.25 -1.08
C GLU A 71 14.49 -12.29 -0.98
N PRO A 72 15.32 -12.39 0.08
CA PRO A 72 16.42 -11.45 0.33
C PRO A 72 17.45 -11.39 -0.81
N GLU A 73 17.65 -12.49 -1.52
CA GLU A 73 18.54 -12.59 -2.67
C GLU A 73 18.08 -11.75 -3.88
N ARG A 74 16.82 -11.31 -3.88
CA ARG A 74 16.22 -10.44 -4.91
C ARG A 74 15.88 -9.04 -4.38
N ALA A 75 16.30 -8.71 -3.16
CA ALA A 75 15.91 -7.47 -2.48
C ALA A 75 16.21 -6.20 -3.31
N GLU A 76 17.32 -6.19 -4.04
CA GLU A 76 17.74 -5.03 -4.84
C GLU A 76 16.74 -4.70 -5.96
N LEU A 77 16.13 -5.72 -6.59
CA LEU A 77 15.11 -5.50 -7.62
C LEU A 77 13.89 -4.78 -7.06
N MET A 78 13.44 -5.18 -5.87
CA MET A 78 12.30 -4.56 -5.21
C MET A 78 12.65 -3.20 -4.61
N ARG A 79 13.88 -2.99 -4.13
CA ARG A 79 14.35 -1.71 -3.59
C ARG A 79 14.20 -0.58 -4.60
N ILE A 80 14.47 -0.85 -5.88
CA ILE A 80 14.23 0.10 -6.98
C ILE A 80 12.75 0.43 -7.14
N GLN A 81 11.84 -0.54 -6.94
CA GLN A 81 10.40 -0.27 -7.01
C GLN A 81 9.91 0.56 -5.81
N LEU A 82 10.52 0.41 -4.62
CA LEU A 82 10.18 1.21 -3.44
C LEU A 82 10.44 2.70 -3.66
N THR A 83 11.42 3.09 -4.48
CA THR A 83 11.66 4.50 -4.82
C THR A 83 10.53 5.10 -5.68
N MET A 84 9.72 4.28 -6.35
CA MET A 84 8.59 4.74 -7.17
C MET A 84 7.33 5.04 -6.35
N ILE A 85 7.32 4.67 -5.07
CA ILE A 85 6.21 4.87 -4.14
C ILE A 85 6.62 5.68 -2.90
N SER A 86 7.83 6.26 -2.89
CA SER A 86 8.34 7.05 -1.76
C SER A 86 7.59 8.37 -1.55
N ASP A 87 6.74 8.75 -2.50
CA ASP A 87 5.88 9.93 -2.47
C ASP A 87 4.46 9.64 -1.91
N LEU A 88 4.11 8.36 -1.71
CA LEU A 88 2.82 7.97 -1.14
C LEU A 88 2.72 8.34 0.34
N SER A 89 1.53 8.72 0.78
CA SER A 89 1.24 9.00 2.19
C SER A 89 1.26 7.72 3.03
N ASP A 90 1.36 7.88 4.36
CA ASP A 90 1.27 6.78 5.31
C ASP A 90 -0.07 6.03 5.19
N GLU A 91 -1.17 6.74 4.93
CA GLU A 91 -2.48 6.16 4.69
C GLU A 91 -2.51 5.33 3.40
N GLU A 92 -1.91 5.83 2.31
CA GLU A 92 -1.84 5.12 1.03
C GLU A 92 -0.98 3.85 1.13
N LEU A 93 0.18 3.93 1.78
CA LEU A 93 1.03 2.77 2.06
C LEU A 93 0.34 1.76 2.98
N SER A 94 -0.41 2.23 3.97
CA SER A 94 -1.22 1.39 4.84
C SER A 94 -2.33 0.66 4.08
N ALA A 95 -3.00 1.34 3.15
CA ALA A 95 -4.00 0.72 2.29
C ALA A 95 -3.40 -0.36 1.37
N ILE A 96 -2.23 -0.10 0.79
CA ILE A 96 -1.48 -1.10 0.01
C ILE A 96 -1.11 -2.31 0.88
N ALA A 97 -0.60 -2.07 2.09
CA ALA A 97 -0.26 -3.14 3.02
C ALA A 97 -1.49 -3.99 3.39
N ASP A 98 -2.63 -3.37 3.68
CA ASP A 98 -3.89 -4.07 3.94
C ASP A 98 -4.36 -4.91 2.76
N PHE A 99 -4.26 -4.37 1.55
CA PHE A 99 -4.56 -5.12 0.33
C PHE A 99 -3.66 -6.34 0.19
N ILE A 100 -2.34 -6.21 0.36
CA ILE A 100 -1.40 -7.34 0.31
C ILE A 100 -1.78 -8.40 1.36
N LEU A 101 -2.00 -7.99 2.60
CA LEU A 101 -2.32 -8.88 3.74
C LEU A 101 -3.71 -9.54 3.63
N SER A 102 -4.56 -9.08 2.70
CA SER A 102 -5.86 -9.71 2.43
C SER A 102 -5.76 -11.06 1.71
N TYR A 103 -4.60 -11.37 1.08
CA TYR A 103 -4.35 -12.62 0.35
C TYR A 103 -3.88 -13.76 1.28
N LYS A 104 -4.69 -14.10 2.29
CA LYS A 104 -4.40 -15.19 3.25
C LYS A 104 -4.50 -16.58 2.61
#